data_AF-A0A820SJN1-F1
#
_entry.id   AF-A0A820SJN1-F1
#
_cell.length_a   1.000
_cell.length_b   1.000
_cell.length_c   1.000
_cell.angle_alpha   90.00
_cell.angle_beta   90.00
_cell.angle_gamma   90.00
#
_symmetry.space_group_name_H-M   'P 1'
#
loop_
_entity.id
_entity.type
_entity.pdbx_description
1 polymer ?
#
loop_
_entity_poly.entity_id
_entity_poly.type
_entity_poly.pdbx_seq_one_letter_code
_entity_poly.pdbx_strand_id
1 'polypeptide(L)'
;MSLAKCHNVSVYRKKRLKKYDTITFRCSQYRRFTKCQYQVKAKAFHDGIYQIFCSQHHEYESLENSIVPVEIRSVIRDLAPNGLSNGVPTEPPIQLKTKYITDSLINLCHTYNLPSLLAQYRSSTTDVFSLDNINHWSDCQTKDIDRVSKHVEYLNNTLNKTKSDLQLNENRCKKQDETNSRLQQLINDDKQSKKVLQELHDRKVNDLKKQCDQQETNLIVSEQIKLLTNQKIKLKQQVKEVNDLCTSRGEQIEKLESSKNELKNLIPDRFKSDDAIKTLEQDRIRLQTELDLVKRDLKEPLSSSYEELTQECELL
;
A
#
# COMPACT_ATOMS: atom_id res chain seq x y z
N MET A 1 34.55 -24.80 7.62
CA MET A 1 34.01 -24.33 6.31
C MET A 1 32.70 -23.50 6.42
N SER A 2 32.19 -23.11 7.59
CA SER A 2 30.89 -22.39 7.72
C SER A 2 30.98 -20.86 7.78
N LEU A 3 32.14 -20.27 8.08
CA LEU A 3 32.29 -18.81 8.26
C LEU A 3 32.35 -18.01 6.94
N ALA A 4 32.85 -18.61 5.85
CA ALA A 4 32.96 -17.94 4.56
C ALA A 4 31.61 -17.69 3.87
N LYS A 5 30.58 -18.50 4.17
CA LYS A 5 29.23 -18.33 3.58
C LYS A 5 28.46 -17.17 4.22
N CYS A 6 28.67 -16.85 5.50
CA CYS A 6 28.00 -15.73 6.15
C CYS A 6 28.50 -14.35 5.67
N HIS A 7 29.78 -14.24 5.32
CA HIS A 7 30.35 -12.96 4.87
C HIS A 7 29.80 -12.54 3.49
N ASN A 8 29.58 -13.50 2.58
CA ASN A 8 29.05 -13.22 1.25
C ASN A 8 27.57 -12.77 1.26
N VAL A 9 26.74 -13.28 2.20
CA VAL A 9 25.33 -12.88 2.32
C VAL A 9 25.18 -11.45 2.85
N SER A 10 26.07 -11.04 3.77
CA SER A 10 26.12 -9.68 4.33
C SER A 10 26.47 -8.62 3.26
N VAL A 11 27.48 -8.91 2.44
CA VAL A 11 27.90 -8.00 1.35
C VAL A 11 26.82 -7.88 0.27
N TYR A 12 26.14 -8.98 -0.06
CA TYR A 12 25.01 -8.96 -1.01
C TYR A 12 23.81 -8.17 -0.48
N ARG A 13 23.46 -8.28 0.81
CA ARG A 13 22.41 -7.48 1.44
C ARG A 13 22.73 -5.98 1.42
N LYS A 14 23.96 -5.58 1.75
CA LYS A 14 24.38 -4.16 1.71
C LYS A 14 24.36 -3.56 0.30
N LYS A 15 24.74 -4.33 -0.74
CA LYS A 15 24.64 -3.88 -2.14
C LYS A 15 23.19 -3.73 -2.63
N ARG A 16 22.28 -4.61 -2.20
CA ARG A 16 20.84 -4.47 -2.53
C ARG A 16 20.19 -3.28 -1.83
N LEU A 17 20.49 -3.04 -0.55
CA LEU A 17 19.96 -1.89 0.20
C LEU A 17 20.34 -0.55 -0.45
N LYS A 18 21.61 -0.36 -0.83
CA LYS A 18 22.04 0.86 -1.55
C LYS A 18 21.30 1.06 -2.88
N LYS A 19 20.99 -0.04 -3.59
CA LYS A 19 20.26 0.03 -4.88
C LYS A 19 18.79 0.41 -4.67
N TYR A 20 18.15 -0.08 -3.59
CA TYR A 20 16.79 0.32 -3.20
C TYR A 20 16.71 1.78 -2.76
N ASP A 21 17.68 2.27 -1.98
CA ASP A 21 17.71 3.67 -1.54
C ASP A 21 17.83 4.63 -2.73
N THR A 22 18.65 4.27 -3.72
CA THR A 22 18.83 5.08 -4.94
C THR A 22 17.55 5.14 -5.79
N ILE A 23 16.82 4.04 -5.90
CA ILE A 23 15.55 3.98 -6.64
C ILE A 23 14.46 4.77 -5.91
N THR A 24 14.36 4.59 -4.59
CA THR A 24 13.38 5.31 -3.75
C THR A 24 13.61 6.82 -3.79
N PHE A 25 14.87 7.25 -3.74
CA PHE A 25 15.25 8.66 -3.89
C PHE A 25 14.85 9.23 -5.26
N ARG A 26 15.17 8.52 -6.36
CA ARG A 26 14.81 8.94 -7.73
C ARG A 26 13.28 9.01 -7.93
N CYS A 27 12.53 8.04 -7.39
CA CYS A 27 11.06 8.08 -7.44
C CYS A 27 10.47 9.25 -6.65
N SER A 28 11.07 9.62 -5.50
CA SER A 28 10.63 10.78 -4.72
C SER A 28 10.87 12.10 -5.47
N GLN A 29 12.01 12.23 -6.16
CA GLN A 29 12.35 13.40 -6.97
C GLN A 29 11.41 13.52 -8.17
N TYR A 30 11.09 12.40 -8.84
CA TYR A 30 10.15 12.38 -9.96
C TYR A 30 8.72 12.77 -9.53
N ARG A 31 8.28 12.35 -8.33
CA ARG A 31 6.99 12.80 -7.75
C ARG A 31 6.98 14.30 -7.43
N ARG A 32 8.09 14.86 -6.92
CA ARG A 32 8.20 16.31 -6.67
C ARG A 32 8.17 17.10 -7.97
N PHE A 33 8.89 16.65 -8.99
CA PHE A 33 8.96 17.32 -10.29
C PHE A 33 7.60 17.33 -11.00
N THR A 34 6.89 16.20 -11.00
CA THR A 34 5.53 16.12 -11.59
C THR A 34 4.53 16.98 -10.81
N LYS A 35 4.57 16.98 -9.47
CA LYS A 35 3.70 17.85 -8.65
C LYS A 35 3.94 19.34 -8.91
N CYS A 36 5.20 19.76 -9.11
CA CYS A 36 5.56 21.12 -9.46
C CYS A 36 5.07 21.50 -10.87
N GLN A 37 5.25 20.64 -11.87
CA GLN A 37 4.74 20.91 -13.23
C GLN A 37 3.22 21.04 -13.28
N TYR A 38 2.48 20.20 -12.55
CA TYR A 38 1.01 20.32 -12.50
C TYR A 38 0.56 21.60 -11.79
N GLN A 39 1.25 22.04 -10.73
CA GLN A 39 0.94 23.30 -10.04
C GLN A 39 1.21 24.53 -10.90
N VAL A 40 2.33 24.56 -11.64
CA VAL A 40 2.65 25.67 -12.55
C VAL A 40 1.64 25.77 -13.70
N LYS A 41 1.24 24.63 -14.28
CA LYS A 41 0.22 24.60 -15.35
C LYS A 41 -1.17 25.00 -14.85
N ALA A 42 -1.56 24.58 -13.64
CA ALA A 42 -2.84 24.95 -13.05
C ALA A 42 -2.91 26.46 -12.73
N LYS A 43 -1.80 27.04 -12.23
CA LYS A 43 -1.72 28.48 -11.95
C LYS A 43 -1.76 29.32 -13.23
N ALA A 44 -1.00 28.94 -14.26
CA ALA A 44 -1.04 29.63 -15.55
C ALA A 44 -2.41 29.57 -16.24
N PHE A 45 -3.14 28.45 -16.08
CA PHE A 45 -4.51 28.32 -16.57
C PHE A 45 -5.51 29.20 -15.80
N HIS A 46 -5.39 29.26 -14.47
CA HIS A 46 -6.23 30.14 -13.65
C HIS A 46 -5.97 31.63 -13.92
N ASP A 47 -4.71 32.04 -14.01
CA ASP A 47 -4.34 33.44 -14.26
C ASP A 47 -4.79 33.87 -15.68
N GLY A 48 -4.72 32.97 -16.67
CA GLY A 48 -5.23 33.22 -18.02
C GLY A 48 -6.76 33.34 -18.10
N ILE A 49 -7.50 32.50 -17.39
CA ILE A 49 -8.97 32.59 -17.32
C ILE A 49 -9.41 33.88 -16.62
N TYR A 50 -8.73 34.28 -15.55
CA TYR A 50 -9.08 35.50 -14.80
C TYR A 50 -8.87 36.77 -15.64
N GLN A 51 -7.83 36.82 -16.48
CA GLN A 51 -7.60 37.92 -17.41
C GLN A 51 -8.66 38.02 -18.51
N ILE A 52 -9.14 36.89 -19.03
CA ILE A 52 -10.23 36.86 -20.03
C ILE A 52 -11.55 37.32 -19.40
N PHE A 53 -11.86 36.87 -18.18
CA PHE A 53 -13.10 37.21 -17.48
C PHE A 53 -13.16 38.71 -17.08
N CYS A 54 -12.03 39.29 -16.66
CA CYS A 54 -11.96 40.73 -16.32
C CYS A 54 -12.02 41.64 -17.55
N SER A 55 -11.55 41.17 -18.71
CA SER A 55 -11.58 41.95 -19.96
C SER A 55 -12.98 42.01 -20.59
N GLN A 56 -13.81 40.99 -20.37
CA GLN A 56 -15.16 40.92 -20.95
C GLN A 56 -16.23 41.60 -20.10
N HIS A 57 -16.05 41.70 -18.78
CA HIS A 57 -17.06 42.32 -17.91
C HIS A 57 -17.09 43.86 -17.94
N HIS A 58 -16.05 44.53 -18.45
CA HIS A 58 -15.97 45.98 -18.43
C HIS A 58 -16.61 46.68 -19.65
N GLU A 59 -16.98 45.93 -20.70
CA GLU A 59 -17.59 46.49 -21.93
C GLU A 59 -19.12 46.35 -22.01
N TYR A 60 -19.75 45.59 -21.11
CA TYR A 60 -21.17 45.20 -21.29
C TYR A 60 -22.21 46.03 -20.53
N GLU A 61 -21.83 46.95 -19.64
CA GLU A 61 -22.80 47.75 -18.87
C GLU A 61 -23.32 49.03 -19.56
N SER A 62 -22.98 49.29 -20.83
CA SER A 62 -23.31 50.57 -21.49
C SER A 62 -24.22 50.50 -22.73
N LEU A 63 -24.78 49.34 -23.08
CA LEU A 63 -25.45 49.14 -24.39
C LEU A 63 -26.94 48.77 -24.32
N GLU A 64 -27.62 49.09 -23.21
CA GLU A 64 -29.04 48.76 -23.03
C GLU A 64 -30.03 49.87 -23.44
N ASN A 65 -29.62 50.82 -24.30
CA ASN A 65 -30.51 51.83 -24.85
C ASN A 65 -30.69 51.64 -26.37
N SER A 66 -31.94 51.38 -26.76
CA SER A 66 -32.50 51.33 -28.12
C SER A 66 -31.70 52.13 -29.16
N ILE A 67 -31.00 51.42 -30.05
CA ILE A 67 -30.11 51.97 -31.10
C ILE A 67 -30.86 52.79 -32.16
N VAL A 68 -32.20 52.81 -32.14
CA VAL A 68 -32.98 53.80 -32.89
C VAL A 68 -33.52 54.83 -31.91
N PRO A 69 -32.88 56.01 -31.78
CA PRO A 69 -33.47 57.16 -31.12
C PRO A 69 -34.93 57.32 -31.53
N VAL A 70 -35.81 57.55 -30.55
CA VAL A 70 -37.26 57.72 -30.80
C VAL A 70 -37.50 58.81 -31.84
N GLU A 71 -36.59 59.79 -31.94
CA GLU A 71 -36.60 60.86 -32.95
C GLU A 71 -36.49 60.35 -34.40
N ILE A 72 -35.78 59.25 -34.68
CA ILE A 72 -35.63 58.74 -36.05
C ILE A 72 -36.95 58.10 -36.53
N ARG A 73 -37.64 57.41 -35.64
CA ARG A 73 -38.94 56.78 -35.97
C ARG A 73 -40.04 57.83 -36.18
N SER A 74 -39.99 58.97 -35.47
CA SER A 74 -40.91 60.08 -35.73
C SER A 74 -40.61 60.75 -37.06
N VAL A 75 -39.33 61.02 -37.38
CA VAL A 75 -38.95 61.64 -38.66
C VAL A 75 -39.31 60.77 -39.87
N ILE A 76 -39.07 59.45 -39.82
CA ILE A 76 -39.47 58.54 -40.91
C ILE A 76 -41.00 58.44 -41.05
N ARG A 77 -41.75 58.48 -39.93
CA ARG A 77 -43.21 58.43 -39.92
C ARG A 77 -43.84 59.71 -40.48
N ASP A 78 -43.23 60.86 -40.18
CA ASP A 78 -43.66 62.18 -40.67
C ASP A 78 -43.30 62.40 -42.16
N LEU A 79 -42.46 61.54 -42.73
CA LEU A 79 -42.03 61.57 -44.14
C LEU A 79 -42.76 60.56 -45.04
N ALA A 80 -43.66 59.73 -44.50
CA ALA A 80 -44.43 58.81 -45.32
C ALA A 80 -45.34 59.57 -46.31
N PRO A 81 -45.51 59.13 -47.57
CA PRO A 81 -45.98 59.97 -48.69
C PRO A 81 -47.45 60.40 -48.65
N ASN A 82 -48.16 60.17 -47.55
CA ASN A 82 -49.59 60.43 -47.44
C ASN A 82 -49.84 61.90 -47.11
N GLY A 83 -49.66 62.82 -48.07
CA GLY A 83 -50.24 64.16 -47.94
C GLY A 83 -49.68 65.34 -48.72
N LEU A 84 -48.72 65.20 -49.63
CA LEU A 84 -48.27 66.35 -50.44
C LEU A 84 -49.10 66.46 -51.73
N SER A 85 -50.26 67.12 -51.63
CA SER A 85 -51.02 67.59 -52.79
C SER A 85 -50.27 68.72 -53.51
N ASN A 86 -50.29 68.69 -54.84
CA ASN A 86 -49.59 69.55 -55.81
C ASN A 86 -49.84 71.08 -55.71
N GLY A 87 -49.43 71.72 -54.61
CA GLY A 87 -49.41 73.17 -54.45
C GLY A 87 -48.02 73.66 -54.07
N VAL A 88 -47.50 74.66 -54.79
CA VAL A 88 -46.27 75.37 -54.42
C VAL A 88 -46.47 76.00 -53.04
N PRO A 89 -45.71 75.61 -51.99
CA PRO A 89 -45.90 76.14 -50.65
C PRO A 89 -45.18 77.48 -50.51
N THR A 90 -45.95 78.58 -50.48
CA THR A 90 -45.46 79.94 -50.24
C THR A 90 -45.52 80.37 -48.77
N GLU A 91 -45.88 79.49 -47.83
CA GLU A 91 -45.91 79.85 -46.40
C GLU A 91 -44.59 79.48 -45.66
N PRO A 92 -44.03 80.41 -44.84
CA PRO A 92 -42.77 80.23 -44.10
C PRO A 92 -42.67 79.02 -43.14
N PRO A 93 -43.75 78.40 -42.61
CA PRO A 93 -43.64 77.24 -41.72
C PRO A 93 -43.14 75.95 -42.41
N ILE A 94 -43.34 75.80 -43.71
CA ILE A 94 -43.03 74.56 -44.44
C ILE A 94 -41.54 74.45 -44.73
N GLN A 95 -40.90 75.57 -45.10
CA GLN A 95 -39.45 75.62 -45.37
C GLN A 95 -38.59 75.31 -44.13
N LEU A 96 -39.03 75.78 -42.96
CA LEU A 96 -38.37 75.49 -41.69
C LEU A 96 -38.41 74.00 -41.34
N LYS A 97 -39.54 73.33 -41.60
CA LYS A 97 -39.69 71.88 -41.39
C LYS A 97 -38.81 71.08 -42.33
N THR A 98 -38.78 71.42 -43.62
CA THR A 98 -37.93 70.75 -44.61
C THR A 98 -36.45 70.89 -44.26
N LYS A 99 -36.01 72.09 -43.86
CA LYS A 99 -34.63 72.33 -43.42
C LYS A 99 -34.26 71.48 -42.19
N TYR A 100 -35.14 71.43 -41.18
CA TYR A 100 -34.93 70.60 -40.00
C TYR A 100 -34.79 69.12 -40.33
N ILE A 101 -35.65 68.60 -41.21
CA ILE A 101 -35.58 67.23 -41.70
C ILE A 101 -34.26 66.98 -42.45
N THR A 102 -33.85 67.92 -43.30
CA THR A 102 -32.58 67.86 -44.05
C THR A 102 -31.40 67.72 -43.09
N ASP A 103 -31.33 68.61 -42.12
CA ASP A 103 -30.24 68.69 -41.14
C ASP A 103 -30.20 67.42 -40.29
N SER A 104 -31.37 66.93 -39.89
CA SER A 104 -31.51 65.68 -39.15
C SER A 104 -31.00 64.47 -39.94
N LEU A 105 -31.33 64.37 -41.22
CA LEU A 105 -30.89 63.27 -42.07
C LEU A 105 -29.39 63.33 -42.40
N ILE A 106 -28.84 64.52 -42.66
CA ILE A 106 -27.40 64.73 -42.82
C ILE A 106 -26.65 64.31 -41.56
N ASN A 107 -27.11 64.77 -40.39
CA ASN A 107 -26.52 64.40 -39.11
C ASN A 107 -26.61 62.90 -38.85
N LEU A 108 -27.71 62.26 -39.27
CA LEU A 108 -27.89 60.82 -39.13
C LEU A 108 -26.89 60.04 -39.99
N CYS A 109 -26.71 60.45 -41.25
CA CYS A 109 -25.67 59.88 -42.11
C CYS A 109 -24.28 60.05 -41.49
N HIS A 110 -23.93 61.26 -41.03
CA HIS A 110 -22.63 61.51 -40.39
C HIS A 110 -22.43 60.70 -39.10
N THR A 111 -23.47 60.54 -38.28
CA THR A 111 -23.41 59.75 -37.03
C THR A 111 -23.05 58.29 -37.32
N TYR A 112 -23.57 57.75 -38.43
CA TYR A 112 -23.24 56.39 -38.88
C TYR A 112 -22.02 56.33 -39.82
N ASN A 113 -21.25 57.42 -39.96
CA ASN A 113 -20.13 57.54 -40.91
C ASN A 113 -20.51 57.16 -42.36
N LEU A 114 -21.75 57.47 -42.75
CA LEU A 114 -22.27 57.29 -44.11
C LEU A 114 -22.10 58.59 -44.91
N PRO A 115 -21.74 58.51 -46.20
CA PRO A 115 -21.76 59.70 -47.06
C PRO A 115 -23.20 60.21 -47.18
N SER A 116 -23.42 61.52 -47.12
CA SER A 116 -24.73 62.14 -47.36
C SER A 116 -24.73 62.89 -48.69
N LEU A 117 -25.66 62.52 -49.59
CA LEU A 117 -25.88 63.21 -50.85
C LEU A 117 -26.56 64.56 -50.61
N LEU A 118 -27.40 64.67 -49.58
CA LEU A 118 -28.00 65.94 -49.17
C LEU A 118 -26.93 66.93 -48.69
N ALA A 119 -25.95 66.48 -47.90
CA ALA A 119 -24.85 67.33 -47.45
C ALA A 119 -24.02 67.86 -48.64
N GLN A 120 -23.72 66.98 -49.61
CA GLN A 120 -22.97 67.33 -50.83
C GLN A 120 -23.74 68.28 -51.75
N TYR A 121 -25.05 68.06 -51.91
CA TYR A 121 -25.90 68.92 -52.73
C TYR A 121 -26.06 70.31 -52.10
N ARG A 122 -26.23 70.37 -50.78
CA ARG A 122 -26.34 71.63 -50.03
C ARG A 122 -25.06 72.47 -50.10
N SER A 123 -23.87 71.86 -50.07
CA SER A 123 -22.62 72.61 -50.22
C SER A 123 -22.42 73.18 -51.63
N SER A 124 -23.18 72.70 -52.62
CA SER A 124 -23.01 73.03 -54.04
C SER A 124 -24.10 73.96 -54.61
N THR A 125 -25.15 74.28 -53.85
CA THR A 125 -26.30 75.07 -54.33
C THR A 125 -26.40 76.42 -53.61
N THR A 126 -26.63 77.50 -54.38
CA THR A 126 -26.92 78.85 -53.86
C THR A 126 -28.43 78.99 -53.65
N ASP A 127 -28.95 78.64 -52.46
CA ASP A 127 -30.25 78.96 -51.78
C ASP A 127 -31.54 79.30 -52.59
N VAL A 128 -31.60 79.11 -53.90
CA VAL A 128 -32.74 79.43 -54.76
C VAL A 128 -33.54 78.15 -54.98
N PHE A 129 -34.73 78.08 -54.39
CA PHE A 129 -35.69 76.99 -54.57
C PHE A 129 -36.33 77.03 -55.97
N SER A 130 -35.66 76.47 -56.97
CA SER A 130 -36.30 76.12 -58.25
C SER A 130 -37.03 74.78 -58.13
N LEU A 131 -38.01 74.53 -59.00
CA LEU A 131 -38.73 73.26 -59.05
C LEU A 131 -37.79 72.06 -59.30
N ASP A 132 -36.78 72.24 -60.16
CA ASP A 132 -35.76 71.23 -60.44
C ASP A 132 -34.89 70.94 -59.22
N ASN A 133 -34.59 71.95 -58.41
CA ASN A 133 -33.85 71.79 -57.16
C ASN A 133 -34.66 71.00 -56.13
N ILE A 134 -35.98 71.17 -56.09
CA ILE A 134 -36.86 70.42 -55.17
C ILE A 134 -36.88 68.93 -55.54
N ASN A 135 -37.02 68.60 -56.83
CA ASN A 135 -37.02 67.21 -57.30
C ASN A 135 -35.67 66.53 -57.03
N HIS A 136 -34.56 67.20 -57.34
CA HIS A 136 -33.23 66.67 -57.06
C HIS A 136 -32.98 66.50 -55.56
N TRP A 137 -33.42 67.46 -54.74
CA TRP A 137 -33.32 67.38 -53.29
C TRP A 137 -34.12 66.19 -52.73
N SER A 138 -35.32 65.96 -53.24
CA SER A 138 -36.14 64.78 -52.92
C SER A 138 -35.45 63.46 -53.29
N ASP A 139 -34.79 63.39 -54.45
CA ASP A 139 -34.02 62.22 -54.87
C ASP A 139 -32.81 61.97 -53.95
N CYS A 140 -32.08 63.02 -53.57
CA CYS A 140 -30.98 62.95 -52.62
C CYS A 140 -31.45 62.47 -51.25
N GLN A 141 -32.58 62.99 -50.77
CA GLN A 141 -33.20 62.58 -49.52
C GLN A 141 -33.58 61.10 -49.54
N THR A 142 -34.25 60.64 -50.59
CA THR A 142 -34.67 59.24 -50.76
C THR A 142 -33.45 58.31 -50.73
N LYS A 143 -32.38 58.65 -51.44
CA LYS A 143 -31.14 57.86 -51.46
C LYS A 143 -30.42 57.81 -50.11
N ASP A 144 -30.40 58.92 -49.36
CA ASP A 144 -29.81 58.96 -48.02
C ASP A 144 -30.65 58.15 -47.02
N ILE A 145 -31.98 58.22 -47.10
CA ILE A 145 -32.91 57.37 -46.32
C ILE A 145 -32.69 55.88 -46.63
N ASP A 146 -32.59 55.52 -47.90
CA ASP A 146 -32.31 54.13 -48.31
C ASP A 146 -30.97 53.64 -47.77
N ARG A 147 -29.94 54.49 -47.80
CA ARG A 147 -28.60 54.17 -47.28
C ARG A 147 -28.64 53.93 -45.77
N VAL A 148 -29.30 54.82 -45.02
CA VAL A 148 -29.50 54.67 -43.57
C VAL A 148 -30.31 53.41 -43.27
N SER A 149 -31.38 53.15 -44.02
CA SER A 149 -32.24 51.98 -43.83
C SER A 149 -31.47 50.67 -44.01
N LYS A 150 -30.66 50.56 -45.08
CA LYS A 150 -29.77 49.41 -45.31
C LYS A 150 -28.73 49.25 -44.21
N HIS A 151 -28.16 50.36 -43.70
CA HIS A 151 -27.19 50.31 -42.61
C HIS A 151 -27.83 49.82 -41.30
N VAL A 152 -29.03 50.31 -40.97
CA VAL A 152 -29.80 49.86 -39.80
C VAL A 152 -30.16 48.38 -39.92
N GLU A 153 -30.55 47.91 -41.11
CA GLU A 153 -30.80 46.49 -41.37
C GLU A 153 -29.53 45.64 -41.14
N TYR A 154 -28.38 46.09 -41.66
CA TYR A 154 -27.09 45.43 -41.44
C TYR A 154 -26.73 45.35 -39.94
N LEU A 155 -26.90 46.45 -39.20
CA LEU A 155 -26.65 46.48 -37.75
C LEU A 155 -27.58 45.53 -36.99
N ASN A 156 -28.88 45.51 -37.32
CA ASN A 156 -29.84 44.59 -36.70
C ASN A 156 -29.50 43.13 -36.98
N ASN A 157 -29.11 42.80 -38.22
CA ASN A 157 -28.69 41.45 -38.58
C ASN A 157 -27.42 41.03 -37.81
N THR A 158 -26.46 41.93 -37.68
CA THR A 158 -25.24 41.71 -36.90
C THR A 158 -25.54 41.53 -35.41
N LEU A 159 -26.39 42.38 -34.84
CA LEU A 159 -26.82 42.31 -33.45
C LEU A 159 -27.52 40.99 -33.15
N ASN A 160 -28.46 40.57 -34.01
CA ASN A 160 -29.18 39.31 -33.85
C ASN A 160 -28.23 38.10 -33.93
N LYS A 161 -27.27 38.13 -34.86
CA LYS A 161 -26.23 37.11 -34.95
C LYS A 161 -25.38 37.03 -33.68
N THR A 162 -24.86 38.17 -33.21
CA THR A 162 -24.05 38.23 -31.98
C THR A 162 -24.85 37.78 -30.76
N LYS A 163 -26.13 38.14 -30.67
CA LYS A 163 -27.01 37.66 -29.58
C LYS A 163 -27.18 36.14 -29.60
N SER A 164 -27.38 35.55 -30.79
CA SER A 164 -27.44 34.10 -30.95
C SER A 164 -26.13 33.43 -30.56
N ASP A 165 -25.00 33.96 -31.00
CA ASP A 165 -23.66 33.43 -30.68
C ASP A 165 -23.37 33.50 -29.18
N LEU A 166 -23.75 34.60 -28.50
CA LEU A 166 -23.63 34.76 -27.06
C LEU A 166 -24.45 33.70 -26.32
N GLN A 167 -25.72 33.52 -26.69
CA GLN A 167 -26.59 32.51 -26.07
C GLN A 167 -26.06 31.08 -26.27
N LEU A 168 -25.51 30.77 -27.44
CA LEU A 168 -24.85 29.49 -27.69
C LEU A 168 -23.62 29.31 -26.80
N ASN A 169 -22.83 30.35 -26.60
CA ASN A 169 -21.62 30.28 -25.79
C ASN A 169 -21.95 30.13 -24.29
N GLU A 170 -22.93 30.85 -23.78
CA GLU A 170 -23.44 30.69 -22.41
C GLU A 170 -23.92 29.26 -22.15
N ASN A 171 -24.66 28.68 -23.10
CA ASN A 171 -25.11 27.29 -23.00
C ASN A 171 -23.94 26.30 -23.01
N ARG A 172 -22.87 26.58 -23.77
CA ARG A 172 -21.65 25.76 -23.77
C ARG A 172 -20.91 25.85 -22.44
N CYS A 173 -20.79 27.05 -21.86
CA CYS A 173 -20.19 27.25 -20.55
C CYS A 173 -20.96 26.46 -19.47
N LYS A 174 -22.30 26.57 -19.43
CA LYS A 174 -23.12 25.81 -18.47
C LYS A 174 -22.90 24.30 -18.58
N LYS A 175 -22.91 23.74 -19.81
CA LYS A 175 -22.64 22.32 -20.03
C LYS A 175 -21.23 21.91 -19.61
N GLN A 176 -20.24 22.78 -19.82
CA GLN A 176 -18.88 22.54 -19.41
C GLN A 176 -18.73 22.54 -17.88
N ASP A 177 -19.42 23.44 -17.19
CA ASP A 177 -19.44 23.49 -15.72
C ASP A 177 -20.10 22.24 -15.11
N GLU A 178 -21.21 21.79 -15.67
CA GLU A 178 -21.85 20.52 -15.29
C GLU A 178 -20.90 19.33 -15.48
N THR A 179 -20.21 19.29 -16.62
CA THR A 179 -19.22 18.25 -16.93
C THR A 179 -18.04 18.27 -15.95
N ASN A 180 -17.51 19.46 -15.65
CA ASN A 180 -16.43 19.65 -14.69
C ASN A 180 -16.85 19.21 -13.28
N SER A 181 -18.06 19.55 -12.85
CA SER A 181 -18.61 19.13 -11.57
C SER A 181 -18.70 17.60 -11.47
N ARG A 182 -19.23 16.94 -12.52
CA ARG A 182 -19.30 15.47 -12.59
C ARG A 182 -17.92 14.81 -12.58
N LEU A 183 -16.95 15.35 -13.32
CA LEU A 183 -15.58 14.84 -13.32
C LEU A 183 -14.93 14.99 -11.94
N GLN A 184 -15.16 16.12 -11.25
CA GLN A 184 -14.65 16.32 -9.91
C GLN A 184 -15.24 15.32 -8.90
N GLN A 185 -16.53 15.00 -9.04
CA GLN A 185 -17.17 13.95 -8.24
C GLN A 185 -16.52 12.58 -8.50
N LEU A 186 -16.35 12.20 -9.77
CA LEU A 186 -15.70 10.93 -10.14
C LEU A 186 -14.27 10.82 -9.60
N ILE A 187 -13.51 11.92 -9.62
CA ILE A 187 -12.15 11.97 -9.05
C ILE A 187 -12.18 11.75 -7.53
N ASN A 188 -13.17 12.31 -6.84
CA ASN A 188 -13.31 12.14 -5.40
C ASN A 188 -13.72 10.70 -5.05
N ASP A 189 -14.64 10.12 -5.81
CA ASP A 189 -15.08 8.73 -5.64
C ASP A 189 -13.92 7.74 -5.89
N ASP A 190 -13.12 7.96 -6.94
CA ASP A 190 -11.92 7.15 -7.21
C ASP A 190 -10.88 7.26 -6.08
N LYS A 191 -10.67 8.46 -5.53
CA LYS A 191 -9.77 8.65 -4.36
C LYS A 191 -10.27 7.91 -3.13
N GLN A 192 -11.57 7.95 -2.85
CA GLN A 192 -12.15 7.22 -1.72
C GLN A 192 -12.04 5.70 -1.93
N SER A 193 -12.39 5.21 -3.13
CA SER A 193 -12.25 3.81 -3.49
C SER A 193 -10.81 3.30 -3.33
N LYS A 194 -9.82 4.07 -3.82
CA LYS A 194 -8.39 3.76 -3.64
C LYS A 194 -7.99 3.72 -2.17
N LYS A 195 -8.51 4.62 -1.34
CA LYS A 195 -8.24 4.63 0.10
C LYS A 195 -8.77 3.36 0.77
N VAL A 196 -10.02 2.98 0.47
CA VAL A 196 -10.63 1.74 1.00
C VAL A 196 -9.84 0.51 0.54
N LEU A 197 -9.47 0.45 -0.74
CA LEU A 197 -8.69 -0.66 -1.28
C LEU A 197 -7.31 -0.76 -0.64
N GLN A 198 -6.66 0.38 -0.39
CA GLN A 198 -5.37 0.43 0.32
C GLN A 198 -5.50 -0.09 1.75
N GLU A 199 -6.51 0.35 2.51
CA GLU A 199 -6.76 -0.13 3.87
C GLU A 199 -7.03 -1.64 3.91
N LEU A 200 -7.78 -2.17 2.94
CA LEU A 200 -8.05 -3.60 2.82
C LEU A 200 -6.78 -4.39 2.48
N HIS A 201 -5.95 -3.86 1.58
CA HIS A 201 -4.66 -4.46 1.24
C HIS A 201 -3.73 -4.49 2.46
N ASP A 202 -3.63 -3.39 3.21
CA ASP A 202 -2.77 -3.30 4.39
C ASP A 202 -3.22 -4.25 5.52
N ARG A 203 -4.54 -4.42 5.71
CA ARG A 203 -5.08 -5.46 6.61
C ARG A 203 -4.66 -6.85 6.17
N LYS A 204 -4.84 -7.18 4.89
CA LYS A 204 -4.50 -8.51 4.36
C LYS A 204 -3.00 -8.80 4.48
N VAL A 205 -2.14 -7.81 4.25
CA VAL A 205 -0.68 -7.96 4.45
C VAL A 205 -0.34 -8.22 5.92
N ASN A 206 -0.98 -7.49 6.85
CA ASN A 206 -0.75 -7.71 8.28
C ASN A 206 -1.23 -9.09 8.75
N ASP A 207 -2.37 -9.56 8.23
CA ASP A 207 -2.89 -10.89 8.56
C ASP A 207 -1.99 -12.00 8.03
N LEU A 208 -1.52 -11.89 6.79
CA LEU A 208 -0.54 -12.82 6.21
C LEU A 208 0.76 -12.83 7.01
N LYS A 209 1.24 -11.66 7.44
CA LYS A 209 2.44 -11.56 8.29
C LYS A 209 2.26 -12.32 9.60
N LYS A 210 1.13 -12.11 10.30
CA LYS A 210 0.80 -12.86 11.53
C LYS A 210 0.73 -14.36 11.30
N GLN A 211 0.16 -14.80 10.17
CA GLN A 211 0.12 -16.22 9.82
C GLN A 211 1.51 -16.80 9.58
N CYS A 212 2.39 -16.08 8.87
CA CYS A 212 3.77 -16.51 8.67
C CYS A 212 4.54 -16.60 9.99
N ASP A 213 4.45 -15.58 10.86
CA ASP A 213 5.12 -15.56 12.16
C ASP A 213 4.61 -16.71 13.06
N GLN A 214 3.30 -17.00 13.03
CA GLN A 214 2.71 -18.13 13.75
C GLN A 214 3.19 -19.47 13.17
N GLN A 215 3.29 -19.61 11.85
CA GLN A 215 3.76 -20.83 11.21
C GLN A 215 5.23 -21.11 11.53
N GLU A 216 6.08 -20.07 11.55
CA GLU A 216 7.48 -20.17 11.97
C GLU A 216 7.57 -20.63 13.43
N THR A 217 6.78 -20.03 14.32
CA THR A 217 6.70 -20.43 15.74
C THR A 217 6.29 -21.90 15.87
N ASN A 218 5.27 -22.33 15.12
CA ASN A 218 4.80 -23.72 15.13
C ASN A 218 5.87 -24.71 14.65
N LEU A 219 6.69 -24.33 13.65
CA LEU A 219 7.81 -25.15 13.18
C LEU A 219 8.88 -25.31 14.27
N ILE A 220 9.26 -24.22 14.93
CA ILE A 220 10.23 -24.24 16.03
C ILE A 220 9.73 -25.15 17.17
N VAL A 221 8.46 -25.00 17.57
CA VAL A 221 7.85 -25.83 18.62
C VAL A 221 7.81 -27.30 18.20
N SER A 222 7.48 -27.60 16.94
CA SER A 222 7.49 -28.97 16.41
C SER A 222 8.88 -29.62 16.46
N GLU A 223 9.92 -28.87 16.10
CA GLU A 223 11.31 -29.34 16.20
C GLU A 223 11.74 -29.60 17.65
N GLN A 224 11.36 -28.71 18.58
CA GLN A 224 11.62 -28.90 20.01
C GLN A 224 10.91 -30.14 20.57
N ILE A 225 9.65 -30.38 20.19
CA ILE A 225 8.90 -31.58 20.58
C ILE A 225 9.61 -32.84 20.08
N LYS A 226 10.10 -32.86 18.84
CA LYS A 226 10.86 -34.01 18.29
C LYS A 226 12.14 -34.24 19.08
N LEU A 227 12.88 -33.18 19.40
CA LEU A 227 14.12 -33.26 20.18
C LEU A 227 13.86 -33.82 21.60
N LEU A 228 12.88 -33.28 22.31
CA LEU A 228 12.48 -33.74 23.65
C LEU A 228 11.97 -35.18 23.62
N THR A 229 11.24 -35.58 22.59
CA THR A 229 10.77 -36.96 22.41
C THR A 229 11.94 -37.93 22.26
N ASN A 230 12.93 -37.58 21.44
CA ASN A 230 14.15 -38.38 21.26
C ASN A 230 14.96 -38.48 22.56
N GLN A 231 15.09 -37.38 23.31
CA GLN A 231 15.75 -37.37 24.62
C GLN A 231 15.01 -38.26 25.63
N LYS A 232 13.68 -38.18 25.67
CA LYS A 232 12.83 -39.04 26.52
C LYS A 232 13.04 -40.52 26.21
N ILE A 233 13.13 -40.90 24.93
CA ILE A 233 13.39 -42.29 24.51
C ILE A 233 14.77 -42.74 25.01
N LYS A 234 15.82 -41.92 24.82
CA LYS A 234 17.18 -42.22 25.31
C LYS A 234 17.23 -42.40 26.83
N LEU A 235 16.60 -41.48 27.57
CA LEU A 235 16.54 -41.57 29.03
C LEU A 235 15.78 -42.82 29.50
N LYS A 236 14.65 -43.17 28.84
CA LYS A 236 13.93 -44.41 29.14
C LYS A 236 14.78 -45.65 28.93
N GLN A 237 15.58 -45.67 27.85
CA GLN A 237 16.50 -46.77 27.57
C GLN A 237 17.60 -46.87 28.64
N GLN A 238 18.20 -45.76 29.05
CA GLN A 238 19.20 -45.73 30.12
C GLN A 238 18.61 -46.18 31.47
N VAL A 239 17.39 -45.75 31.80
CA VAL A 239 16.69 -46.19 33.02
C VAL A 239 16.47 -47.71 32.99
N LYS A 240 16.08 -48.26 31.83
CA LYS A 240 15.92 -49.71 31.68
C LYS A 240 17.24 -50.44 31.89
N GLU A 241 18.32 -50.00 31.26
CA GLU A 241 19.67 -50.60 31.41
C GLU A 241 20.15 -50.58 32.87
N VAL A 242 19.97 -49.46 33.57
CA VAL A 242 20.32 -49.36 35.00
C VAL A 242 19.44 -50.29 35.84
N ASN A 243 18.14 -50.37 35.54
CA ASN A 243 17.22 -51.25 36.26
C ASN A 243 17.56 -52.74 36.05
N ASP A 244 17.88 -53.15 34.83
CA ASP A 244 18.31 -54.50 34.51
C ASP A 244 19.63 -54.85 35.25
N LEU A 245 20.59 -53.92 35.29
CA LEU A 245 21.83 -54.06 36.07
C LEU A 245 21.59 -54.17 37.58
N CYS A 246 20.70 -53.34 38.13
CA CYS A 246 20.32 -53.39 39.54
C CYS A 246 19.68 -54.73 39.90
N THR A 247 18.78 -55.24 39.04
CA THR A 247 18.12 -56.54 39.24
C THR A 247 19.14 -57.68 39.24
N SER A 248 20.04 -57.71 38.24
CA SER A 248 21.10 -58.71 38.15
C SER A 248 22.07 -58.67 39.34
N ARG A 249 22.45 -57.47 39.82
CA ARG A 249 23.26 -57.32 41.05
C ARG A 249 22.51 -57.76 42.30
N GLY A 250 21.20 -57.50 42.38
CA GLY A 250 20.34 -57.99 43.45
C GLY A 250 20.37 -59.51 43.55
N GLU A 251 20.20 -60.22 42.42
CA GLU A 251 20.29 -61.68 42.35
C GLU A 251 21.68 -62.20 42.76
N GLN A 252 22.77 -61.51 42.37
CA GLN A 252 24.12 -61.88 42.78
C GLN A 252 24.34 -61.72 44.29
N ILE A 253 23.81 -60.65 44.88
CA ILE A 253 23.87 -60.42 46.33
C ILE A 253 23.11 -61.53 47.05
N GLU A 254 21.91 -61.88 46.60
CA GLU A 254 21.10 -62.96 47.20
C GLU A 254 21.81 -64.33 47.15
N LYS A 255 22.50 -64.63 46.04
CA LYS A 255 23.36 -65.83 45.93
C LYS A 255 24.52 -65.80 46.93
N LEU A 256 25.22 -64.67 47.02
CA LEU A 256 26.34 -64.51 47.96
C LEU A 256 25.88 -64.59 49.42
N GLU A 257 24.71 -64.04 49.75
CA GLU A 257 24.10 -64.16 51.07
C GLU A 257 23.73 -65.61 51.40
N SER A 258 23.16 -66.34 50.44
CA SER A 258 22.87 -67.77 50.58
C SER A 258 24.14 -68.59 50.83
N SER A 259 25.19 -68.39 50.03
CA SER A 259 26.48 -69.06 50.21
C SER A 259 27.17 -68.67 51.53
N LYS A 260 27.08 -67.40 51.94
CA LYS A 260 27.59 -66.94 53.24
C LYS A 260 26.89 -67.64 54.39
N ASN A 261 25.56 -67.81 54.32
CA ASN A 261 24.79 -68.50 55.34
C ASN A 261 25.12 -70.00 55.40
N GLU A 262 25.31 -70.65 54.25
CA GLU A 262 25.74 -72.04 54.16
C GLU A 262 27.14 -72.24 54.78
N LEU A 263 28.11 -71.40 54.40
CA LEU A 263 29.45 -71.38 55.00
C LEU A 263 29.41 -71.15 56.52
N LYS A 264 28.55 -70.23 56.99
CA LYS A 264 28.36 -69.96 58.42
C LYS A 264 27.87 -71.20 59.18
N ASN A 265 27.07 -72.06 58.54
CA ASN A 265 26.58 -73.31 59.13
C ASN A 265 27.62 -74.44 59.08
N LEU A 266 28.47 -74.50 58.04
CA LEU A 266 29.52 -75.52 57.90
C LEU A 266 30.71 -75.32 58.85
N ILE A 267 31.04 -74.07 59.18
CA ILE A 267 32.18 -73.74 60.06
C ILE A 267 32.08 -74.47 61.42
N PRO A 268 30.96 -74.42 62.17
CA PRO A 268 30.79 -75.18 63.40
C PRO A 268 31.00 -76.69 63.25
N ASP A 269 30.51 -77.29 62.16
CA ASP A 269 30.63 -78.74 61.94
C ASP A 269 32.06 -79.15 61.63
N ARG A 270 32.82 -78.28 60.94
CA ARG A 270 34.27 -78.47 60.77
C ARG A 270 35.01 -78.37 62.10
N PHE A 271 34.67 -77.42 62.96
CA PHE A 271 35.26 -77.33 64.31
C PHE A 271 34.99 -78.59 65.15
N LYS A 272 33.76 -79.13 65.12
CA LYS A 272 33.45 -80.42 65.78
C LYS A 272 34.29 -81.57 65.22
N SER A 273 34.49 -81.58 63.90
CA SER A 273 35.28 -82.60 63.21
C SER A 273 36.76 -82.50 63.58
N ASP A 274 37.33 -81.28 63.61
CA ASP A 274 38.70 -81.02 64.04
C ASP A 274 38.92 -81.39 65.52
N ASP A 275 37.94 -81.12 66.40
CA ASP A 275 37.99 -81.54 67.80
C ASP A 275 37.89 -83.06 67.96
N ALA A 276 37.08 -83.74 67.13
CA ALA A 276 37.03 -85.19 67.08
C ALA A 276 38.35 -85.80 66.58
N ILE A 277 38.98 -85.22 65.54
CA ILE A 277 40.29 -85.64 65.04
C ILE A 277 41.35 -85.50 66.13
N LYS A 278 41.41 -84.37 66.84
CA LYS A 278 42.34 -84.19 67.97
C LYS A 278 42.14 -85.25 69.05
N THR A 279 40.89 -85.59 69.36
CA THR A 279 40.56 -86.62 70.34
C THR A 279 41.05 -87.99 69.86
N LEU A 280 40.79 -88.34 68.60
CA LEU A 280 41.27 -89.59 67.98
C LEU A 280 42.81 -89.64 67.88
N GLU A 281 43.48 -88.52 67.63
CA GLU A 281 44.95 -88.44 67.65
C GLU A 281 45.51 -88.66 69.05
N GLN A 282 44.87 -88.09 70.09
CA GLN A 282 45.22 -88.37 71.48
C GLN A 282 45.04 -89.85 71.82
N ASP A 283 43.93 -90.46 71.40
CA ASP A 283 43.69 -91.89 71.58
C ASP A 283 44.70 -92.76 70.81
N ARG A 284 45.04 -92.40 69.57
CA ARG A 284 46.08 -93.08 68.79
C ARG A 284 47.43 -93.02 69.49
N ILE A 285 47.83 -91.86 70.02
CA ILE A 285 49.07 -91.69 70.78
C ILE A 285 49.03 -92.55 72.05
N ARG A 286 47.89 -92.58 72.76
CA ARG A 286 47.70 -93.41 73.95
C ARG A 286 47.87 -94.91 73.63
N LEU A 287 47.11 -95.40 72.64
CA LEU A 287 47.17 -96.80 72.20
C LEU A 287 48.54 -97.19 71.65
N GLN A 288 49.22 -96.29 70.92
CA GLN A 288 50.58 -96.52 70.46
C GLN A 288 51.55 -96.70 71.64
N THR A 289 51.40 -95.87 72.67
CA THR A 289 52.20 -95.96 73.91
C THR A 289 51.93 -97.28 74.64
N GLU A 290 50.65 -97.68 74.76
CA GLU A 290 50.26 -98.98 75.34
C GLU A 290 50.83 -100.16 74.53
N LEU A 291 50.76 -100.12 73.20
CA LEU A 291 51.33 -101.14 72.32
C LEU A 291 52.85 -101.24 72.48
N ASP A 292 53.56 -100.12 72.58
CA ASP A 292 55.01 -100.10 72.76
C ASP A 292 55.43 -100.61 74.15
N LEU A 293 54.58 -100.44 75.18
CA LEU A 293 54.74 -101.11 76.47
C LEU A 293 54.57 -102.63 76.33
N VAL A 294 53.49 -103.11 75.72
CA VAL A 294 53.25 -104.55 75.51
C VAL A 294 54.35 -105.20 74.66
N LYS A 295 54.85 -104.50 73.62
CA LYS A 295 55.99 -104.97 72.83
C LYS A 295 57.27 -105.10 73.67
N ARG A 296 57.47 -104.21 74.64
CA ARG A 296 58.59 -104.29 75.59
C ARG A 296 58.42 -105.50 76.51
N ASP A 297 57.21 -105.67 77.07
CA ASP A 297 56.85 -106.78 77.96
C ASP A 297 56.84 -108.14 77.26
N LEU A 298 56.63 -108.21 75.94
CA LEU A 298 56.74 -109.44 75.14
C LEU A 298 58.17 -109.73 74.67
N LYS A 299 59.04 -108.71 74.64
CA LYS A 299 60.45 -108.90 74.29
C LYS A 299 61.25 -109.51 75.45
N GLU A 300 60.87 -109.22 76.70
CA GLU A 300 61.50 -109.77 77.90
C GLU A 300 61.33 -111.30 78.08
N PRO A 301 60.16 -111.93 77.80
CA PRO A 301 59.98 -113.38 77.82
C PRO A 301 60.64 -114.11 76.65
N LEU A 302 60.74 -113.49 75.47
CA LEU A 302 61.38 -114.10 74.30
C LEU A 302 62.91 -114.13 74.43
N SER A 303 63.53 -113.20 75.16
CA SER A 303 64.94 -113.30 75.53
C SER A 303 65.20 -114.34 76.64
N SER A 304 64.21 -114.64 77.48
CA SER A 304 64.33 -115.60 78.60
C SER A 304 63.94 -117.04 78.23
N SER A 305 63.03 -117.23 77.26
CA SER A 305 62.54 -118.56 76.84
C SER A 305 63.44 -119.23 75.78
N TYR A 306 64.22 -118.48 75.01
CA TYR A 306 65.18 -119.06 74.07
C TYR A 306 66.43 -119.64 74.77
N GLU A 307 66.72 -119.23 76.02
CA GLU A 307 67.80 -119.80 76.83
C GLU A 307 67.40 -121.10 77.55
N GLU A 308 66.11 -121.35 77.82
CA GLU A 308 65.65 -122.59 78.48
C GLU A 308 65.44 -123.76 77.49
N LEU A 309 65.09 -123.51 76.23
CA LEU A 309 64.89 -124.58 75.23
C LEU A 309 66.20 -125.10 74.59
N THR A 310 67.35 -124.50 74.89
CA THR A 310 68.66 -125.03 74.45
C THR A 310 69.30 -126.02 75.44
N GLN A 311 68.77 -126.17 76.67
CA GLN A 311 69.31 -127.08 77.68
C GLN A 311 68.64 -128.46 77.76
N GLU A 312 67.50 -128.69 77.10
CA GLU A 312 66.78 -129.98 77.17
C GLU A 312 67.08 -130.96 76.01
N CYS A 313 67.86 -130.56 75.00
CA CYS A 313 68.24 -131.42 73.87
C CYS A 313 69.68 -132.01 73.94
N GLU A 314 70.40 -131.87 75.07
CA GLU A 314 71.73 -132.49 75.24
C GLU A 314 71.74 -133.79 76.08
N LEU A 315 70.58 -134.38 76.42
CA LEU A 315 70.52 -135.60 77.27
C LEU A 315 69.65 -136.78 76.80
N LEU A 316 69.26 -136.85 75.52
CA LEU A 316 68.72 -138.07 74.87
C LEU A 316 69.20 -138.20 73.43
#